data_AF-A0A2D8RIA6-F1
#
_entry.id   AF-A0A2D8RIA6-F1
#
_cell.length_a   1.000
_cell.length_b   1.000
_cell.length_c   1.000
_cell.angle_alpha   90.00
_cell.angle_beta   90.00
_cell.angle_gamma   90.00
#
_symmetry.space_group_name_H-M   'P 1'
#
loop_
_entity.id
_entity.type
_entity.pdbx_description
1 polymer ?
#
loop_
_entity_poly.entity_id
_entity_poly.type
_entity_poly.pdbx_seq_one_letter_code
_entity_poly.pdbx_strand_id
1 'polypeptide(L)'
;MAKNKQADALKADVQSVESVEADVCCVVRLKNTAERALHYISDVRATRYDAAARTLTLSLSDDGREVIPGAMAKLPEFKYIDPDSEAEITLRVPEKVVRLSRSGPPGKLAFETHWLNEADEVIVEVGWADVPYYADTRAKGKDTQLPAARWQQHKTVARKRVERSKQSKGD
;
A
#
# COMPACT_ATOMS: atom_id res chain seq x y z
N MET A 1 6.74 -31.11 4.13
CA MET A 1 6.24 -29.91 3.43
C MET A 1 7.40 -28.92 3.34
N ALA A 2 7.97 -28.72 2.15
CA ALA A 2 9.00 -27.69 1.97
C ALA A 2 8.31 -26.32 2.17
N LYS A 3 8.75 -25.54 3.17
CA LYS A 3 8.37 -24.13 3.25
C LYS A 3 8.72 -23.51 1.91
N ASN A 4 7.77 -22.86 1.27
CA ASN A 4 7.98 -22.18 0.00
C ASN A 4 8.93 -21.00 0.26
N LYS A 5 10.26 -21.25 0.20
CA LYS A 5 11.32 -20.28 0.51
C LYS A 5 11.17 -18.97 -0.28
N GLN A 6 10.49 -19.01 -1.44
CA GLN A 6 10.20 -17.82 -2.22
C GLN A 6 9.24 -16.87 -1.51
N ALA A 7 8.20 -17.33 -0.81
CA ALA A 7 7.23 -16.42 -0.20
C ALA A 7 7.82 -15.47 0.84
N ASP A 8 8.94 -15.86 1.48
CA ASP A 8 9.65 -15.08 2.50
C ASP A 8 10.88 -14.33 1.94
N ALA A 9 11.05 -14.31 0.60
CA ALA A 9 12.24 -13.74 -0.03
C ALA A 9 12.32 -12.21 0.10
N LEU A 10 11.18 -11.52 0.04
CA LEU A 10 11.11 -10.08 0.29
C LEU A 10 10.70 -9.82 1.73
N LYS A 11 11.54 -9.08 2.46
CA LYS A 11 11.21 -8.56 3.80
C LYS A 11 10.91 -7.07 3.70
N ALA A 12 9.98 -6.60 4.51
CA ALA A 12 9.60 -5.20 4.59
C ALA A 12 9.58 -4.76 6.05
N ASP A 13 10.05 -3.54 6.30
CA ASP A 13 10.05 -2.92 7.62
C ASP A 13 9.73 -1.43 7.52
N VAL A 14 8.80 -0.94 8.35
CA VAL A 14 8.43 0.48 8.35
C VAL A 14 9.40 1.23 9.24
N GLN A 15 10.30 2.02 8.65
CA GLN A 15 11.33 2.76 9.37
C GLN A 15 10.78 3.96 10.11
N SER A 16 9.87 4.73 9.51
CA SER A 16 9.26 5.90 10.14
C SER A 16 7.85 6.14 9.61
N VAL A 17 7.04 6.80 10.45
CA VAL A 17 5.71 7.31 10.10
C VAL A 17 5.61 8.69 10.71
N GLU A 18 5.45 9.70 9.88
CA GLU A 18 5.44 11.11 10.28
C GLU A 18 4.32 11.86 9.56
N SER A 19 3.74 12.85 10.23
CA SER A 19 2.86 13.81 9.57
C SER A 19 3.70 14.99 9.09
N VAL A 20 3.66 15.26 7.79
CA VAL A 20 4.41 16.34 7.15
C VAL A 20 3.43 17.19 6.36
N GLU A 21 3.26 18.45 6.76
CA GLU A 21 2.28 19.38 6.17
C GLU A 21 0.86 18.79 6.19
N ALA A 22 0.31 18.42 5.03
CA ALA A 22 -1.01 17.83 4.85
C ALA A 22 -0.96 16.35 4.43
N ASP A 23 0.18 15.69 4.62
CA ASP A 23 0.42 14.29 4.27
C ASP A 23 0.87 13.46 5.49
N VAL A 24 0.56 12.16 5.44
CA VAL A 24 1.26 11.13 6.22
C VAL A 24 2.37 10.55 5.34
N CYS A 25 3.60 10.68 5.82
CA CYS A 25 4.82 10.17 5.21
C CYS A 25 5.27 8.89 5.92
N CYS A 26 5.47 7.81 5.17
CA CYS A 26 5.87 6.51 5.69
C CYS A 26 7.12 6.02 4.94
N VAL A 27 8.23 5.82 5.63
CA VAL A 27 9.46 5.27 5.05
C VAL A 27 9.50 3.77 5.27
N VAL A 28 9.67 3.01 4.18
CA VAL A 28 9.65 1.54 4.20
C VAL A 28 10.96 1.02 3.63
N ARG A 29 11.66 0.19 4.40
CA ARG A 29 12.86 -0.53 3.96
C ARG A 29 12.45 -1.90 3.47
N LEU A 30 12.88 -2.23 2.26
CA LEU A 30 12.71 -3.53 1.66
C LEU A 30 14.07 -4.24 1.58
N LYS A 31 14.08 -5.54 1.85
CA LYS A 31 15.27 -6.39 1.73
C LYS A 31 14.97 -7.60 0.87
N ASN A 32 15.76 -7.78 -0.17
CA ASN A 32 15.75 -8.98 -0.98
C ASN A 32 16.71 -10.02 -0.39
N THR A 33 16.20 -11.22 -0.09
CA THR A 33 16.99 -12.35 0.40
C THR A 33 17.02 -13.52 -0.58
N ALA A 34 16.53 -13.31 -1.81
CA ALA A 34 16.65 -14.27 -2.90
C ALA A 34 17.92 -14.02 -3.73
N GLU A 35 18.33 -15.05 -4.46
CA GLU A 35 19.45 -15.05 -5.40
C GLU A 35 19.10 -14.35 -6.74
N ARG A 36 17.90 -13.79 -6.87
CA ARG A 36 17.41 -13.11 -8.08
C ARG A 36 16.81 -11.76 -7.74
N ALA A 37 16.77 -10.86 -8.71
CA ALA A 37 16.10 -9.58 -8.53
C ALA A 37 14.60 -9.78 -8.25
N LEU A 38 14.07 -9.00 -7.32
CA LEU A 38 12.64 -8.97 -7.00
C LEU A 38 12.04 -7.65 -7.45
N HIS A 39 10.88 -7.72 -8.09
CA HIS A 39 10.17 -6.58 -8.63
C HIS A 39 8.94 -6.27 -7.76
N TYR A 40 8.68 -5.00 -7.50
CA TYR A 40 7.59 -4.53 -6.63
C TYR A 40 6.95 -3.26 -7.21
N ILE A 41 5.71 -2.98 -6.81
CA ILE A 41 5.04 -1.71 -7.10
C ILE A 41 5.49 -0.67 -6.09
N SER A 42 5.98 0.50 -6.52
CA SER A 42 6.51 1.53 -5.61
C SER A 42 5.52 2.61 -5.22
N ASP A 43 4.35 2.69 -5.87
CA ASP A 43 3.28 3.64 -5.55
C ASP A 43 2.17 3.03 -4.70
N VAL A 44 1.53 3.86 -3.86
CA VAL A 44 0.36 3.45 -3.07
C VAL A 44 -0.83 3.26 -4.00
N ARG A 45 -1.33 2.02 -4.07
CA ARG A 45 -2.44 1.59 -4.93
C ARG A 45 -3.78 1.61 -4.22
N ALA A 46 -3.79 1.42 -2.90
CA ALA A 46 -4.97 1.58 -2.08
C ALA A 46 -4.63 2.06 -0.66
N THR A 47 -5.47 2.94 -0.13
CA THR A 47 -5.40 3.46 1.23
C THR A 47 -6.67 3.06 1.98
N ARG A 48 -6.52 2.26 3.04
CA ARG A 48 -7.63 1.79 3.88
C ARG A 48 -7.41 2.26 5.30
N TYR A 49 -8.41 2.93 5.87
CA TYR A 49 -8.42 3.30 7.28
C TYR A 49 -9.58 2.60 7.98
N ASP A 50 -9.27 1.92 9.09
CA ASP A 50 -10.24 1.39 10.04
C ASP A 50 -10.29 2.33 11.24
N ALA A 51 -11.39 3.05 11.41
CA ALA A 51 -11.55 4.02 12.50
C ALA A 51 -11.73 3.35 13.88
N ALA A 52 -12.24 2.12 13.93
CA ALA A 52 -12.44 1.40 15.19
C ALA A 52 -11.11 0.84 15.71
N ALA A 53 -10.30 0.25 14.83
CA ALA A 53 -8.97 -0.24 15.16
C ALA A 53 -7.90 0.85 15.15
N ARG A 54 -8.20 2.02 14.56
CA ARG A 54 -7.26 3.11 14.28
C ARG A 54 -6.05 2.63 13.46
N THR A 55 -6.32 1.78 12.47
CA THR A 55 -5.29 1.16 11.63
C THR A 55 -5.34 1.74 10.22
N LEU A 56 -4.19 2.24 9.76
CA LEU A 56 -3.97 2.68 8.39
C LEU A 56 -3.25 1.59 7.60
N THR A 57 -3.89 1.04 6.56
CA THR A 57 -3.28 0.10 5.62
C THR A 57 -2.98 0.78 4.29
N LEU A 58 -1.70 0.75 3.90
CA LEU A 58 -1.20 1.19 2.60
C LEU A 58 -0.87 -0.04 1.77
N SER A 59 -1.52 -0.19 0.61
CA SER A 59 -1.29 -1.32 -0.30
C SER A 59 -0.52 -0.86 -1.53
N LEU A 60 0.64 -1.46 -1.77
CA LEU A 60 1.44 -1.34 -2.98
C LEU A 60 1.14 -2.56 -3.86
N SER A 61 -0.15 -2.75 -4.14
CA SER A 61 -0.69 -3.90 -4.86
C SER A 61 -2.06 -3.53 -5.45
N ASP A 62 -2.28 -3.97 -6.69
CA ASP A 62 -3.60 -3.89 -7.34
C ASP A 62 -4.50 -5.10 -7.01
N ASP A 63 -4.03 -6.05 -6.20
CA ASP A 63 -4.82 -7.19 -5.71
C ASP A 63 -5.96 -6.71 -4.78
N GLY A 64 -7.18 -7.15 -5.05
CA GLY A 64 -8.38 -6.76 -4.30
C GLY A 64 -8.84 -5.32 -4.51
N ARG A 65 -8.24 -4.58 -5.46
CA ARG A 65 -8.67 -3.21 -5.80
C ARG A 65 -9.84 -3.26 -6.77
N GLU A 66 -10.91 -2.56 -6.41
CA GLU A 66 -12.09 -2.41 -7.26
C GLU A 66 -11.78 -1.50 -8.47
N VAL A 67 -12.13 -1.98 -9.67
CA VAL A 67 -12.04 -1.17 -10.88
C VAL A 67 -13.26 -0.27 -10.96
N ILE A 68 -13.05 1.03 -10.83
CA ILE A 68 -14.11 2.02 -11.01
C ILE A 68 -14.30 2.26 -12.51
N PRO A 69 -15.47 1.94 -13.09
CA PRO A 69 -15.73 2.18 -14.50
C PRO A 69 -15.56 3.67 -14.85
N GLY A 70 -14.81 3.95 -15.91
CA GLY A 70 -14.55 5.33 -16.38
C GLY A 70 -13.37 6.04 -15.72
N ALA A 71 -12.80 5.49 -14.63
CA ALA A 71 -11.52 5.98 -14.12
C ALA A 71 -10.38 5.48 -15.02
N MET A 72 -9.49 6.37 -15.47
CA MET A 72 -8.27 5.95 -16.16
C MET A 72 -7.40 5.14 -15.18
N ALA A 73 -7.27 3.84 -15.44
CA ALA A 73 -6.37 2.97 -14.69
C ALA A 73 -4.92 3.33 -15.04
N LYS A 74 -4.32 4.24 -14.26
CA LYS A 74 -2.90 4.56 -14.39
C LYS A 74 -2.07 3.31 -14.03
N LEU A 75 -1.14 2.95 -14.92
CA LEU A 75 -0.17 1.89 -14.67
C LEU A 75 0.67 2.24 -13.43
N PRO A 76 0.86 1.30 -12.49
CA PRO A 76 1.74 1.53 -11.35
C PRO A 76 3.20 1.73 -11.77
N GLU A 77 3.97 2.34 -10.89
CA GLU A 77 5.41 2.40 -11.03
C GLU A 77 6.01 1.10 -10.49
N PHE A 78 6.78 0.40 -11.32
CA PHE A 78 7.48 -0.82 -10.92
C PHE A 78 8.95 -0.53 -10.69
N LYS A 79 9.49 -1.04 -9.59
CA LYS A 79 10.91 -1.01 -9.26
C LYS A 79 11.42 -2.41 -8.98
N TYR A 80 12.74 -2.54 -8.85
CA TYR A 80 13.38 -3.80 -8.50
C TYR A 80 14.41 -3.63 -7.40
N ILE A 81 14.74 -4.74 -6.75
CA ILE A 81 15.82 -4.86 -5.77
C ILE A 81 16.69 -6.01 -6.23
N ASP A 82 17.97 -5.74 -6.43
CA ASP A 82 18.96 -6.76 -6.79
C ASP A 82 19.08 -7.83 -5.70
N PRO A 83 19.62 -9.02 -6.03
CA PRO A 83 19.90 -10.06 -5.04
C PRO A 83 20.68 -9.51 -3.84
N ASP A 84 20.33 -9.98 -2.65
CA ASP A 84 20.98 -9.61 -1.37
C ASP A 84 21.10 -8.10 -1.09
N SER A 85 20.30 -7.30 -1.80
CA SER A 85 20.31 -5.84 -1.71
C SER A 85 19.06 -5.31 -1.00
N GLU A 86 19.07 -4.03 -0.72
CA GLU A 86 18.01 -3.34 0.01
C GLU A 86 17.60 -2.06 -0.73
N ALA A 87 16.34 -1.66 -0.53
CA ALA A 87 15.79 -0.44 -1.09
C ALA A 87 14.95 0.29 -0.05
N GLU A 88 14.86 1.60 -0.19
CA GLU A 88 14.00 2.45 0.64
C GLU A 88 12.91 3.10 -0.23
N ILE A 89 11.69 3.13 0.29
CA ILE A 89 10.54 3.73 -0.36
C ILE A 89 9.92 4.75 0.59
N THR A 90 9.70 5.97 0.10
CA THR A 90 8.92 6.99 0.80
C THR A 90 7.49 6.98 0.26
N LEU A 91 6.53 6.59 1.09
CA LEU A 91 5.12 6.62 0.78
C LEU A 91 4.51 7.92 1.31
N ARG A 92 3.74 8.60 0.48
CA ARG A 92 2.99 9.80 0.87
C ARG A 92 1.52 9.58 0.58
N VAL A 93 0.69 9.79 1.59
CA VAL A 93 -0.77 9.79 1.46
C VAL A 93 -1.36 11.02 2.13
N PRO A 94 -2.51 11.53 1.67
CA PRO A 94 -3.16 12.68 2.30
C PRO A 94 -3.44 12.43 3.78
N GLU A 95 -3.36 13.47 4.60
CA GLU A 95 -3.67 13.41 6.02
C GLU A 95 -5.13 13.01 6.29
N LYS A 96 -6.05 13.27 5.36
CA LYS A 96 -7.47 12.95 5.52
C LYS A 96 -8.09 12.35 4.26
N VAL A 97 -9.07 11.49 4.46
CA VAL A 97 -9.89 10.92 3.38
C VAL A 97 -11.36 11.13 3.70
N VAL A 98 -12.11 11.58 2.70
CA VAL A 98 -13.57 11.70 2.78
C VAL A 98 -14.20 10.48 2.12
N ARG A 99 -15.09 9.79 2.83
CA ARG A 99 -15.81 8.61 2.34
C ARG A 99 -17.31 8.82 2.44
N LEU A 100 -18.05 8.12 1.59
CA LEU A 100 -19.50 8.05 1.74
C LEU A 100 -19.82 7.22 2.99
N SER A 101 -20.60 7.81 3.90
CA SER A 101 -21.12 7.13 5.09
C SER A 101 -22.06 6.01 4.67
N ARG A 102 -21.89 4.83 5.28
CA ARG A 102 -22.81 3.70 5.11
C ARG A 102 -23.96 3.72 6.12
N SER A 103 -23.92 4.61 7.10
CA SER A 103 -24.90 4.75 8.19
C SER A 103 -25.81 5.97 8.04
N GLY A 104 -25.77 6.65 6.89
CA GLY A 104 -26.63 7.80 6.62
C GLY A 104 -28.13 7.43 6.60
N PRO A 105 -29.03 8.38 6.93
CA PRO A 105 -30.47 8.17 6.79
C PRO A 105 -30.83 7.76 5.35
N PRO A 106 -31.81 6.87 5.15
CA PRO A 106 -32.26 6.48 3.82
C PRO A 106 -32.59 7.70 2.94
N GLY A 107 -32.06 7.73 1.71
CA GLY A 107 -32.28 8.82 0.76
C GLY A 107 -31.42 10.07 0.95
N LYS A 108 -30.45 10.08 1.89
CA LYS A 108 -29.48 11.16 2.03
C LYS A 108 -28.05 10.65 1.90
N LEU A 109 -27.26 11.30 1.04
CA LEU A 109 -25.82 11.11 1.00
C LEU A 109 -25.21 11.80 2.22
N ALA A 110 -24.50 11.04 3.05
CA ALA A 110 -23.71 11.56 4.16
C ALA A 110 -22.24 11.23 3.88
N PHE A 111 -21.34 12.14 4.25
CA PHE A 111 -19.90 11.95 4.11
C PHE A 111 -19.25 11.89 5.49
N GLU A 112 -18.26 11.02 5.64
CA GLU A 112 -17.43 10.89 6.83
C GLU A 112 -16.00 11.27 6.48
N THR A 113 -15.40 12.13 7.31
CA THR A 113 -13.99 12.48 7.21
C THR A 113 -13.19 11.62 8.18
N HIS A 114 -12.20 10.91 7.65
CA HIS A 114 -11.25 10.16 8.46
C HIS A 114 -9.88 10.83 8.39
N TRP A 115 -9.33 11.17 9.55
CA TRP A 115 -7.96 11.67 9.70
C TRP A 115 -7.02 10.47 9.81
N LEU A 116 -6.13 10.32 8.83
CA LEU A 116 -5.20 9.19 8.71
C LEU A 116 -4.00 9.33 9.66
N ASN A 117 -3.60 10.56 9.99
CA ASN A 117 -2.58 10.84 11.01
C ASN A 117 -3.02 10.43 12.42
N GLU A 118 -4.30 10.16 12.62
CA GLU A 118 -4.84 9.64 13.87
C GLU A 118 -4.66 8.12 14.04
N ALA A 119 -4.06 7.42 13.06
CA ALA A 119 -3.77 6.00 13.14
C ALA A 119 -2.78 5.68 14.29
N ASP A 120 -3.06 4.62 15.04
CA ASP A 120 -2.15 4.05 16.04
C ASP A 120 -1.23 2.98 15.43
N GLU A 121 -1.62 2.39 14.31
CA GLU A 121 -0.85 1.40 13.58
C GLU A 121 -0.88 1.69 12.08
N VAL A 122 0.28 1.61 11.45
CA VAL A 122 0.42 1.60 9.99
C VAL A 122 0.83 0.21 9.53
N ILE A 123 0.09 -0.32 8.58
CA ILE A 123 0.35 -1.58 7.90
C ILE A 123 0.69 -1.27 6.45
N VAL A 124 1.84 -1.75 5.97
CA VAL A 124 2.23 -1.64 4.57
C VAL A 124 2.22 -3.03 3.95
N GLU A 125 1.41 -3.19 2.91
CA GLU A 125 1.33 -4.42 2.10
C GLU A 125 2.07 -4.20 0.78
N VAL A 126 3.08 -5.03 0.49
CA VAL A 126 3.90 -4.92 -0.72
C VAL A 126 3.69 -6.15 -1.59
N GLY A 127 3.05 -5.94 -2.73
CA GLY A 127 2.95 -6.95 -3.78
C GLY A 127 4.26 -7.05 -4.55
N TRP A 128 4.75 -8.27 -4.76
CA TRP A 128 6.00 -8.49 -5.47
C TRP A 128 5.98 -9.75 -6.34
N ALA A 129 6.90 -9.79 -7.29
CA ALA A 129 7.14 -10.94 -8.18
C ALA A 129 8.62 -11.08 -8.48
N ASP A 130 9.02 -12.28 -8.86
CA ASP A 130 10.39 -12.58 -9.26
C ASP A 130 10.67 -12.32 -10.75
N VAL A 131 9.64 -11.89 -11.50
CA VAL A 131 9.70 -11.51 -12.91
C VAL A 131 9.36 -10.03 -13.10
N PRO A 132 10.01 -9.34 -14.06
CA PRO A 132 9.65 -7.98 -14.41
C PRO A 132 8.20 -7.90 -14.91
N TYR A 133 7.56 -6.75 -14.70
CA TYR A 133 6.25 -6.48 -15.29
C TYR A 133 6.39 -6.14 -16.77
N TYR A 134 5.60 -6.79 -17.61
CA TYR A 134 5.45 -6.45 -19.02
C TYR A 134 3.97 -6.18 -19.31
N ALA A 135 3.66 -4.95 -19.74
CA ALA A 135 2.32 -4.61 -20.18
C ALA A 135 1.97 -5.44 -21.41
N ASP A 136 0.95 -6.29 -21.31
CA ASP A 136 0.46 -7.04 -22.47
C ASP A 136 -0.32 -6.09 -23.40
N THR A 137 0.36 -5.60 -24.43
CA THR A 137 -0.22 -4.72 -25.46
C THR A 137 -1.17 -5.45 -26.40
N ARG A 138 -1.27 -6.79 -26.31
CA ARG A 138 -2.14 -7.62 -27.15
C ARG A 138 -3.52 -7.83 -26.54
N ALA A 139 -3.72 -7.45 -25.28
CA ALA A 139 -4.99 -7.55 -24.58
C ALA A 139 -6.02 -6.56 -25.16
N LYS A 140 -6.59 -6.91 -26.31
CA LYS A 140 -7.80 -6.29 -26.88
C LYS A 140 -9.01 -7.01 -26.29
N GLY A 141 -9.30 -6.82 -25.00
CA GLY A 141 -10.33 -7.61 -24.36
C GLY A 141 -10.87 -7.01 -23.07
N LYS A 142 -12.12 -7.39 -22.78
CA LYS A 142 -12.97 -7.08 -21.62
C LYS A 142 -12.37 -7.55 -20.28
N ASP A 143 -11.08 -7.34 -20.07
CA ASP A 143 -10.43 -7.68 -18.81
C ASP A 143 -10.85 -6.64 -17.77
N THR A 144 -11.59 -7.11 -16.76
CA THR A 144 -12.03 -6.27 -15.65
C THR A 144 -11.00 -6.22 -14.53
N GLN A 145 -9.90 -6.97 -14.63
CA GLN A 145 -8.81 -6.91 -13.66
C GLN A 145 -7.83 -5.79 -14.01
N LEU A 146 -7.26 -5.17 -12.97
CA LEU A 146 -6.18 -4.22 -13.17
C LEU A 146 -4.93 -4.94 -13.72
N PRO A 147 -4.19 -4.32 -14.65
CA PRO A 147 -3.08 -4.98 -15.35
C PRO A 147 -2.02 -5.60 -14.42
N ALA A 148 -1.74 -4.98 -13.28
CA ALA A 148 -0.72 -5.45 -12.34
C ALA A 148 -1.20 -6.56 -11.39
N ALA A 149 -2.51 -6.80 -11.27
CA ALA A 149 -3.05 -7.76 -10.31
C ALA A 149 -2.61 -9.20 -10.61
N ARG A 150 -2.46 -9.56 -11.91
CA ARG A 150 -1.97 -10.89 -12.34
C ARG A 150 -0.47 -11.07 -12.23
N TRP A 151 0.27 -9.97 -12.23
CA TRP A 151 1.72 -10.01 -12.19
C TRP A 151 2.23 -10.34 -10.80
N GLN A 152 1.55 -9.89 -9.75
CA GLN A 152 1.93 -10.18 -8.38
C GLN A 152 1.85 -11.69 -8.10
N GLN A 153 2.96 -12.24 -7.59
CA GLN A 153 3.03 -13.64 -7.17
C GLN A 153 2.91 -13.79 -5.65
N HIS A 154 3.44 -12.81 -4.92
CA HIS A 154 3.60 -12.85 -3.47
C HIS A 154 3.27 -11.49 -2.82
N LYS A 155 3.06 -11.49 -1.51
CA LYS A 155 2.75 -10.30 -0.72
C LYS A 155 3.49 -10.35 0.62
N THR A 156 4.21 -9.28 0.93
CA THR A 156 4.87 -9.10 2.23
C THR A 156 4.15 -7.99 3.00
N VAL A 157 4.07 -8.12 4.33
CA VAL A 157 3.39 -7.16 5.20
C VAL A 157 4.35 -6.65 6.26
N ALA A 158 4.51 -5.34 6.35
CA ALA A 158 5.19 -4.65 7.44
C ALA A 158 4.17 -3.94 8.33
N ARG A 159 4.43 -3.88 9.63
CA ARG A 159 3.56 -3.21 10.62
C ARG A 159 4.39 -2.34 11.52
N LYS A 160 3.89 -1.14 11.85
CA LYS A 160 4.50 -0.26 12.84
C LYS A 160 3.45 0.47 13.64
N ARG A 161 3.63 0.47 14.96
CA ARG A 161 2.89 1.33 15.87
C ARG A 161 3.40 2.76 15.75
N VAL A 162 2.49 3.72 15.66
CA VAL A 162 2.82 5.14 15.60
C VAL A 162 3.03 5.65 17.02
N GLU A 163 4.25 6.09 17.31
CA GLU A 163 4.56 6.72 18.59
C GLU A 163 4.04 8.15 18.57
N ARG A 164 2.96 8.41 19.31
CA ARG A 164 2.52 9.79 19.53
C ARG A 164 3.48 10.44 20.50
N SER A 165 4.35 11.30 20.00
CA SER A 165 5.04 12.27 20.86
C SER A 165 3.96 13.02 21.62
N LYS A 166 3.96 12.89 22.96
CA LYS A 166 3.06 13.66 23.82
C LYS A 166 3.38 15.14 23.55
N GLN A 167 2.56 15.78 22.74
CA GLN A 167 2.57 17.23 22.61
C GLN A 167 2.21 17.74 24.00
N SER A 168 3.22 18.16 24.76
CA SER A 168 3.04 18.90 25.99
C SER A 168 2.17 20.11 25.63
N LYS A 169 0.92 20.12 26.10
CA LYS A 169 0.12 21.33 26.15
C LYS A 169 0.96 22.35 26.92
N GLY A 170 1.57 23.29 26.21
CA GLY A 170 2.03 24.52 26.82
C GLY A 170 0.79 25.30 27.19
N ASP A 171 0.60 25.47 28.50
CA ASP A 171 -0.39 26.36 29.10
C ASP A 171 -0.21 27.82 28.65
#